data_AF-A0A7C1S7P9-F1
#
_entry.id   AF-A0A7C1S7P9-F1
#
_cell.length_a   1.000
_cell.length_b   1.000
_cell.length_c   1.000
_cell.angle_alpha   90.00
_cell.angle_beta   90.00
_cell.angle_gamma   90.00
#
_symmetry.space_group_name_H-M   'P 1'
#
loop_
_entity.id
_entity.type
_entity.pdbx_description
1 polymer ?
#
loop_
_entity_poly.entity_id
_entity_poly.type
_entity_poly.pdbx_seq_one_letter_code
_entity_poly.pdbx_strand_id
1 'polypeptide(L)'
;MKKIIVTGHNGFIGPHLVRLLKEAGHYVIGIDTNFFDDECKFSDGQKPDREIAKDVRNIAKMVGEVVPDCKVVITGEHGSDSRSYRVDFTKIARELPAFKPKWTLKPAIEDIYRQYKAFGMDDERFNGRYFSRLKQLEYLINKGAVDEKLY
;
A
#
# COMPACT_ATOMS: atom_id res chain seq x y z
N MET A 1 17.97 -12.87 -25.62
CA MET A 1 17.17 -13.21 -24.42
C MET A 1 17.45 -12.22 -23.30
N LYS A 2 16.43 -11.49 -22.82
CA LYS A 2 16.53 -10.52 -21.71
C LYS A 2 15.55 -10.89 -20.59
N LYS A 3 15.81 -10.46 -19.34
CA LYS A 3 14.86 -10.51 -18.23
C LYS A 3 14.07 -9.19 -18.17
N ILE A 4 12.75 -9.26 -18.27
CA ILE A 4 11.88 -8.08 -18.40
C ILE A 4 10.75 -8.18 -17.38
N ILE A 5 10.51 -7.09 -16.65
CA ILE A 5 9.41 -6.98 -15.69
C ILE A 5 8.22 -6.31 -16.36
N VAL A 6 7.03 -6.90 -16.25
CA VAL A 6 5.77 -6.34 -16.74
C VAL A 6 4.85 -6.08 -15.55
N THR A 7 4.59 -4.82 -15.25
CA THR A 7 3.63 -4.41 -14.22
C THR A 7 2.23 -4.31 -14.81
N GLY A 8 1.21 -4.80 -14.11
CA GLY A 8 -0.15 -4.89 -14.66
C GLY A 8 -0.29 -6.05 -15.67
N HIS A 9 0.48 -7.13 -15.50
CA HIS A 9 0.56 -8.21 -16.49
C HIS A 9 -0.75 -8.98 -16.69
N ASN A 10 -1.72 -8.86 -15.78
CA ASN A 10 -3.06 -9.42 -15.89
C ASN A 10 -4.13 -8.35 -16.21
N GLY A 11 -3.74 -7.09 -16.46
CA GLY A 11 -4.65 -6.02 -16.88
C GLY A 11 -5.03 -6.11 -18.37
N PHE A 12 -5.65 -5.06 -18.93
CA PHE A 12 -6.13 -5.08 -20.32
C PHE A 12 -5.02 -5.30 -21.37
N ILE A 13 -3.89 -4.59 -21.25
CA ILE A 13 -2.77 -4.65 -22.22
C ILE A 13 -1.72 -5.71 -21.81
N GLY A 14 -1.63 -5.99 -20.51
CA GLY A 14 -0.59 -6.83 -19.91
C GLY A 14 -0.42 -8.20 -20.58
N PRO A 15 -1.48 -9.01 -20.74
CA PRO A 15 -1.40 -10.34 -21.34
C PRO A 15 -0.88 -10.32 -22.78
N HIS A 16 -1.24 -9.31 -23.57
CA HIS A 16 -0.73 -9.14 -24.92
C HIS A 16 0.75 -8.80 -24.95
N LEU A 17 1.20 -7.91 -24.05
CA LEU A 17 2.62 -7.56 -23.93
C LEU A 17 3.45 -8.76 -23.44
N VAL A 18 2.96 -9.52 -22.46
CA VAL A 18 3.63 -10.74 -22.00
C VAL A 18 3.79 -11.71 -23.15
N ARG A 19 2.71 -11.99 -23.91
CA ARG A 19 2.76 -12.86 -25.10
C ARG A 19 3.85 -12.41 -26.09
N LEU A 20 3.87 -11.13 -26.47
CA LEU A 20 4.85 -10.61 -27.43
C LEU A 20 6.29 -10.75 -26.93
N LEU A 21 6.53 -10.48 -25.64
CA LEU A 21 7.87 -10.62 -25.05
C LEU A 21 8.31 -12.09 -24.97
N LYS A 22 7.37 -13.00 -24.70
CA LYS A 22 7.62 -14.44 -24.68
C LYS A 22 7.90 -14.99 -26.08
N GLU A 23 7.12 -14.58 -27.08
CA GLU A 23 7.34 -14.90 -28.50
C GLU A 23 8.71 -14.40 -29.00
N ALA A 24 9.17 -13.26 -28.48
CA ALA A 24 10.52 -12.73 -28.74
C ALA A 24 11.65 -13.45 -27.97
N GLY A 25 11.35 -14.52 -27.23
CA GLY A 25 12.34 -15.32 -26.49
C GLY A 25 12.93 -14.58 -25.27
N HIS A 26 12.11 -13.79 -24.57
CA HIS A 26 12.50 -13.13 -23.32
C HIS A 26 11.98 -13.89 -22.09
N TYR A 27 12.67 -13.71 -20.96
CA TYR A 27 12.22 -14.18 -19.66
C TYR A 27 11.41 -13.06 -18.99
N VAL A 28 10.13 -13.30 -18.73
CA VAL A 28 9.19 -12.28 -18.29
C VAL A 28 8.81 -12.49 -16.83
N ILE A 29 8.87 -11.43 -16.03
CA ILE A 29 8.39 -11.41 -14.65
C ILE A 29 7.15 -10.51 -14.59
N GLY A 30 5.98 -11.07 -14.30
CA GLY A 30 4.74 -10.34 -14.12
C GLY A 30 4.61 -9.82 -12.69
N ILE A 31 4.17 -8.57 -12.52
CA ILE A 31 3.76 -8.01 -11.23
C ILE A 31 2.35 -7.46 -11.38
N ASP A 32 1.40 -7.98 -10.62
CA ASP A 32 0.01 -7.52 -10.65
C ASP A 32 -0.62 -7.74 -9.26
N THR A 33 -1.67 -6.99 -8.97
CA THR A 33 -2.50 -7.16 -7.76
C THR A 33 -3.53 -8.28 -7.95
N ASN A 34 -3.70 -8.77 -9.19
CA ASN A 34 -4.74 -9.71 -9.61
C ASN A 34 -6.13 -9.20 -9.21
N PHE A 35 -6.35 -7.91 -9.48
CA PHE A 35 -7.60 -7.22 -9.15
C PHE A 35 -8.78 -7.78 -9.95
N PHE A 36 -8.51 -8.18 -11.20
CA PHE A 36 -9.44 -8.93 -12.05
C PHE A 36 -9.01 -10.40 -11.97
N ASP A 37 -9.87 -11.23 -11.39
CA ASP A 37 -9.62 -12.65 -11.18
C ASP A 37 -9.88 -13.48 -12.45
N ASP A 38 -9.96 -14.80 -12.30
CA ASP A 38 -10.19 -15.74 -13.40
C ASP A 38 -11.47 -15.47 -14.21
N GLU A 39 -12.40 -14.63 -13.72
CA GLU A 39 -13.65 -14.28 -14.40
C GLU A 39 -13.48 -13.12 -15.42
N CYS A 40 -12.36 -12.38 -15.37
CA CYS A 40 -12.07 -11.27 -16.29
C CYS A 40 -10.80 -11.53 -17.13
N LYS A 41 -10.73 -12.69 -17.78
CA LYS A 41 -9.64 -13.04 -18.69
C LYS A 41 -9.79 -12.30 -20.03
N PHE A 42 -8.95 -11.30 -20.25
CA PHE A 42 -8.85 -10.60 -21.53
C PHE A 42 -8.10 -11.41 -22.61
N SER A 43 -7.43 -12.50 -22.23
CA SER A 43 -6.92 -13.51 -23.18
C SER A 43 -6.56 -14.81 -22.47
N ASP A 44 -6.55 -15.93 -23.22
CA ASP A 44 -5.96 -17.22 -22.81
C ASP A 44 -4.42 -17.20 -22.87
N GLY A 45 -3.82 -16.01 -22.79
CA GLY A 45 -2.47 -15.69 -23.21
C GLY A 45 -1.36 -16.38 -22.41
N GLN A 46 -0.18 -16.39 -23.02
CA GLN A 46 1.04 -16.94 -22.46
C GLN A 46 1.41 -16.23 -21.15
N LYS A 47 1.60 -17.02 -20.07
CA LYS A 47 1.94 -16.49 -18.75
C LYS A 47 3.40 -16.01 -18.67
N PRO A 48 3.71 -15.05 -17.77
CA PRO A 48 5.10 -14.75 -17.44
C PRO A 48 5.79 -15.96 -16.81
N ASP A 49 7.11 -16.01 -16.88
CA ASP A 49 7.94 -17.07 -16.28
C ASP A 49 7.93 -17.03 -14.75
N ARG A 50 7.65 -15.86 -14.17
CA ARG A 50 7.47 -15.67 -12.73
C ARG A 50 6.41 -14.62 -12.50
N GLU A 51 5.52 -14.89 -11.55
CA GLU A 51 4.51 -13.95 -11.11
C GLU A 51 4.80 -13.44 -9.70
N ILE A 52 4.57 -12.15 -9.49
CA ILE A 52 4.68 -11.50 -8.19
C ILE A 52 3.34 -10.82 -7.90
N ALA A 53 2.53 -11.46 -7.06
CA ALA A 53 1.34 -10.85 -6.50
C ALA A 53 1.73 -9.91 -5.36
N LYS A 54 1.43 -8.62 -5.48
CA LYS A 54 1.65 -7.63 -4.40
C LYS A 54 0.44 -6.74 -4.23
N ASP A 55 -0.20 -6.84 -3.08
CA ASP A 55 -1.46 -6.17 -2.78
C ASP A 55 -1.46 -5.62 -1.35
N VAL A 56 -2.00 -4.41 -1.15
CA VAL A 56 -2.18 -3.81 0.18
C VAL A 56 -3.11 -4.65 1.07
N ARG A 57 -4.03 -5.42 0.49
CA ARG A 57 -4.87 -6.42 1.18
C ARG A 57 -4.03 -7.47 1.91
N ASN A 58 -2.86 -7.83 1.39
CA ASN A 58 -1.95 -8.76 2.08
C ASN A 58 -1.35 -8.12 3.33
N ILE A 59 -1.05 -6.81 3.29
CA ILE A 59 -0.59 -6.06 4.47
C ILE A 59 -1.73 -6.02 5.51
N ALA A 60 -2.96 -5.73 5.09
CA ALA A 60 -4.11 -5.72 5.99
C ALA A 60 -4.31 -7.08 6.68
N LYS A 61 -4.19 -8.20 5.94
CA LYS A 61 -4.22 -9.55 6.54
C LYS A 61 -3.11 -9.77 7.56
N MET A 62 -1.86 -9.39 7.26
CA MET A 62 -0.75 -9.49 8.21
C MET A 62 -0.99 -8.66 9.48
N VAL A 63 -1.68 -7.52 9.38
CA VAL A 63 -2.10 -6.75 10.55
C VAL A 63 -3.12 -7.52 11.38
N GLY A 64 -4.13 -8.11 10.72
CA GLY A 64 -5.14 -8.95 11.40
C GLY A 64 -4.54 -10.18 12.11
N GLU A 65 -3.42 -10.72 11.61
CA GLU A 65 -2.69 -11.81 12.28
C GLU A 65 -1.94 -11.36 13.54
N VAL A 66 -1.51 -10.10 13.60
CA VAL A 66 -0.74 -9.54 14.73
C VAL A 66 -1.64 -8.94 15.80
N VAL A 67 -2.77 -8.35 15.42
CA VAL A 67 -3.68 -7.64 16.34
C VAL A 67 -4.79 -8.59 16.82
N PRO A 68 -4.86 -8.93 18.12
CA PRO A 68 -5.91 -9.76 18.67
C PRO A 68 -7.30 -9.18 18.39
N ASP A 69 -8.27 -10.05 18.12
CA ASP A 69 -9.67 -9.70 17.84
C ASP A 69 -9.88 -8.74 16.65
N CYS A 70 -8.88 -8.58 15.78
CA CYS A 70 -8.97 -7.77 14.57
C CYS A 70 -9.59 -8.57 13.42
N LYS A 71 -10.75 -8.12 12.93
CA LYS A 71 -11.37 -8.66 11.71
C LYS A 71 -11.09 -7.75 10.52
N VAL A 72 -10.42 -8.29 9.50
CA VAL A 72 -10.17 -7.59 8.24
C VAL A 72 -11.30 -7.89 7.26
N VAL A 73 -11.96 -6.84 6.75
CA VAL A 73 -13.04 -6.95 5.75
C VAL A 73 -12.69 -6.07 4.56
N ILE A 74 -12.74 -6.63 3.35
CA ILE A 74 -12.62 -5.87 2.11
C ILE A 74 -14.04 -5.61 1.61
N THR A 75 -14.53 -4.38 1.76
CA THR A 75 -15.92 -4.03 1.51
C THR A 75 -16.24 -3.91 0.01
N GLY A 76 -15.23 -3.74 -0.85
CA GLY A 76 -15.43 -3.44 -2.27
C GLY A 76 -15.97 -2.03 -2.53
N GLU A 77 -16.21 -1.26 -1.47
CA GLU A 77 -16.66 0.12 -1.51
C GLU A 77 -15.44 1.05 -1.51
N HIS A 78 -15.48 2.07 -2.37
CA HIS A 78 -14.55 3.18 -2.29
C HIS A 78 -15.31 4.35 -1.64
N GLY A 79 -14.76 4.89 -0.55
CA GLY A 79 -15.32 6.09 0.08
C GLY A 79 -15.28 7.31 -0.85
N SER A 80 -15.67 8.48 -0.33
CA SER A 80 -15.60 9.75 -1.08
C SER A 80 -14.19 10.13 -1.55
N ASP A 81 -13.17 9.48 -1.01
CA ASP A 81 -11.78 9.60 -1.42
C ASP A 81 -11.35 8.36 -2.23
N SER A 82 -11.35 8.51 -3.55
CA SER A 82 -10.94 7.47 -4.51
C SER A 82 -9.43 7.48 -4.82
N ARG A 83 -8.63 8.26 -4.08
CA ARG A 83 -7.22 8.45 -4.41
C ARG A 83 -6.44 7.14 -4.25
N SER A 84 -5.99 6.63 -5.39
CA SER A 84 -4.98 5.58 -5.46
C SER A 84 -3.60 6.22 -5.60
N TYR A 85 -2.72 6.03 -4.62
CA TYR A 85 -1.37 6.56 -4.67
C TYR A 85 -0.44 5.60 -5.42
N ARG A 86 0.20 6.11 -6.48
CA ARG A 86 1.36 5.45 -7.08
C ARG A 86 2.62 6.01 -6.44
N VAL A 87 3.26 5.21 -5.61
CA VAL A 87 4.51 5.58 -4.93
C VAL A 87 5.72 5.21 -5.78
N ASP A 88 6.69 6.12 -5.87
CA ASP A 88 8.00 5.92 -6.50
C ASP A 88 9.10 6.09 -5.45
N PHE A 89 9.94 5.07 -5.30
CA PHE A 89 11.06 5.05 -4.35
C PHE A 89 12.40 5.46 -5.00
N THR A 90 12.40 5.88 -6.26
CA THR A 90 13.62 6.29 -6.98
C THR A 90 14.36 7.40 -6.26
N LYS A 91 13.64 8.37 -5.68
CA LYS A 91 14.27 9.48 -4.94
C LYS A 91 15.15 8.98 -3.80
N ILE A 92 14.66 8.07 -2.96
CA ILE A 92 15.47 7.57 -1.83
C ILE A 92 16.66 6.75 -2.31
N ALA A 93 16.49 5.96 -3.38
CA ALA A 93 17.59 5.17 -3.95
C ALA A 93 18.69 6.07 -4.55
N ARG A 94 18.29 7.20 -5.16
CA ARG A 94 19.21 8.18 -5.73
C ARG A 94 19.93 9.00 -4.65
N GLU A 95 19.18 9.56 -3.70
CA GLU A 95 19.75 10.46 -2.70
C GLU A 95 20.52 9.70 -1.60
N LEU A 96 20.11 8.47 -1.29
CA LEU A 96 20.67 7.67 -0.20
C LEU A 96 21.07 6.26 -0.67
N PRO A 97 22.07 6.12 -1.57
CA PRO A 97 22.42 4.83 -2.17
C PRO A 97 22.99 3.80 -1.16
N ALA A 98 23.53 4.28 -0.03
CA ALA A 98 23.99 3.41 1.05
C ALA A 98 22.86 2.96 1.99
N PHE A 99 21.69 3.61 1.96
CA PHE A 99 20.56 3.26 2.80
C PHE A 99 19.98 1.90 2.35
N LYS A 100 19.87 0.98 3.31
CA LYS A 100 19.23 -0.32 3.11
C LYS A 100 18.14 -0.49 4.17
N PRO A 101 16.87 -0.66 3.78
CA PRO A 101 15.81 -0.94 4.75
C PRO A 101 16.13 -2.26 5.45
N LYS A 102 16.21 -2.21 6.78
CA LYS A 102 16.50 -3.38 7.62
C LYS A 102 15.24 -4.06 8.16
N TRP A 103 14.15 -3.29 8.25
CA TRP A 103 12.88 -3.74 8.78
C TRP A 103 12.00 -4.31 7.66
N THR A 104 11.44 -5.49 7.90
CA THR A 104 10.42 -6.11 7.06
C THR A 104 9.03 -5.79 7.62
N LEU A 105 7.98 -6.13 6.87
CA LEU A 105 6.60 -5.76 7.23
C LEU A 105 6.16 -6.32 8.58
N LYS A 106 6.42 -7.60 8.87
CA LYS A 106 5.93 -8.24 10.09
C LYS A 106 6.49 -7.60 11.37
N PRO A 107 7.82 -7.44 11.55
CA PRO A 107 8.38 -6.73 12.70
C PRO A 107 7.86 -5.29 12.80
N ALA A 108 7.67 -4.60 11.68
CA ALA A 108 7.11 -3.24 11.67
C ALA A 108 5.66 -3.20 12.20
N ILE A 109 4.82 -4.15 11.79
CA ILE A 109 3.44 -4.28 12.27
C ILE A 109 3.41 -4.57 13.77
N GLU A 110 4.23 -5.52 14.24
CA GLU A 110 4.37 -5.88 15.65
C GLU A 110 4.80 -4.68 16.51
N ASP A 111 5.77 -3.90 16.03
CA ASP A 111 6.24 -2.71 16.74
C ASP A 111 5.18 -1.61 16.80
N ILE A 112 4.50 -1.32 15.68
CA ILE A 112 3.42 -0.32 15.67
C ILE A 112 2.31 -0.72 16.65
N TYR A 113 1.88 -1.99 16.63
CA TYR A 113 0.86 -2.48 17.56
C TYR A 113 1.31 -2.31 19.03
N ARG A 114 2.54 -2.72 19.35
CA ARG A 114 3.13 -2.56 20.68
C ARG A 114 3.13 -1.10 21.12
N GLN A 115 3.52 -0.17 20.24
CA GLN A 115 3.57 1.26 20.53
C GLN A 115 2.17 1.84 20.75
N TYR A 116 1.18 1.44 19.95
CA TYR A 116 -0.21 1.88 20.13
C TYR A 116 -0.77 1.43 21.48
N LYS A 117 -0.48 0.20 21.90
CA LYS A 117 -0.84 -0.30 23.23
C LYS A 117 -0.11 0.46 24.34
N ALA A 118 1.20 0.67 24.22
CA ALA A 118 2.00 1.37 25.21
C ALA A 118 1.56 2.83 25.39
N PHE A 119 1.14 3.48 24.30
CA PHE A 119 0.62 4.84 24.34
C PHE A 119 -0.81 4.95 24.90
N GLY A 120 -1.51 3.82 25.05
CA GLY A 120 -2.93 3.82 25.41
C GLY A 120 -3.79 4.45 24.31
N MET A 121 -3.50 4.14 23.04
CA MET A 121 -4.31 4.61 21.92
C MET A 121 -5.73 4.06 22.00
N ASP A 122 -6.71 4.94 21.88
CA ASP A 122 -8.14 4.66 21.81
C ASP A 122 -8.83 5.55 20.76
N ASP A 123 -10.11 5.31 20.51
CA ASP A 123 -10.87 6.04 19.50
C ASP A 123 -10.98 7.54 19.82
N GLU A 124 -11.08 7.91 21.10
CA GLU A 124 -11.16 9.32 21.51
C GLU A 124 -9.86 10.05 21.19
N ARG A 125 -8.71 9.45 21.50
CA ARG A 125 -7.40 10.02 21.19
C ARG A 125 -7.17 10.09 19.69
N PHE A 126 -7.44 9.00 18.97
CA PHE A 126 -7.24 8.93 17.52
C PHE A 126 -8.08 9.99 16.79
N ASN A 127 -9.36 10.12 17.17
CA ASN A 127 -10.23 11.15 16.62
C ASN A 127 -10.05 12.51 17.28
N GLY A 128 -9.18 12.61 18.28
CA GLY A 128 -8.95 13.80 19.08
C GLY A 128 -7.96 14.77 18.45
N ARG A 129 -7.62 15.81 19.21
CA ARG A 129 -6.74 16.89 18.75
C ARG A 129 -5.32 16.44 18.39
N TYR A 130 -4.82 15.35 19.00
CA TYR A 130 -3.45 14.89 18.76
C TYR A 130 -3.21 14.43 17.32
N PHE A 131 -4.26 13.96 16.62
CA PHE A 131 -4.15 13.44 15.26
C PHE A 131 -5.08 14.14 14.26
N SER A 132 -5.91 15.08 14.72
CA SER A 132 -6.67 15.98 13.87
C SER A 132 -6.16 17.41 13.99
N ARG A 133 -5.50 17.89 12.93
CA ARG A 133 -5.00 19.27 12.86
C ARG A 133 -6.11 20.28 13.11
N LEU A 134 -7.28 20.09 12.53
CA LEU A 134 -8.41 21.01 12.71
C LEU A 134 -8.78 21.12 14.20
N LYS A 135 -8.97 19.98 14.87
CA LYS A 135 -9.31 19.95 16.30
C LYS A 135 -8.20 20.52 17.19
N GLN A 136 -6.93 20.38 16.79
CA GLN A 136 -5.81 21.01 17.49
C GLN A 136 -5.81 22.52 17.34
N LEU A 137 -6.08 23.04 16.15
CA LEU A 137 -6.16 24.48 15.91
C LEU A 137 -7.34 25.09 16.69
N GLU A 138 -8.51 24.47 16.64
CA GLU A 138 -9.67 24.88 17.44
C GLU A 138 -9.34 24.92 18.95
N TYR A 139 -8.66 23.89 19.46
CA TYR A 139 -8.21 23.86 20.86
C TYR A 139 -7.27 25.01 21.20
N LEU A 140 -6.29 25.31 20.33
CA LEU A 140 -5.31 26.38 20.57
C LEU A 140 -5.95 27.77 20.48
N ILE A 141 -6.87 27.97 19.53
CA ILE A 141 -7.64 29.22 19.39
C ILE A 141 -8.52 29.44 20.63
N ASN A 142 -9.25 28.41 21.06
CA ASN A 142 -10.08 28.48 22.26
C ASN A 142 -9.26 28.72 23.54
N LYS A 143 -7.97 28.40 23.52
CA LYS A 143 -7.02 28.67 24.61
C LYS A 143 -6.31 30.02 24.49
N GLY A 144 -6.54 30.77 23.41
CA GLY A 144 -5.85 32.03 23.12
C GLY A 144 -4.36 31.88 22.83
N ALA A 145 -3.91 30.66 22.55
CA ALA A 145 -2.52 30.37 22.23
C ALA A 145 -2.19 30.64 20.74
N VAL A 146 -3.22 30.70 19.90
CA VAL A 146 -3.17 31.00 18.47
C VAL A 146 -4.38 31.87 18.14
N ASP A 147 -4.25 32.89 17.28
CA ASP A 147 -5.39 33.70 16.85
C ASP A 147 -6.17 33.11 15.66
N GLU A 148 -7.29 33.74 15.26
CA GLU A 148 -8.08 33.29 14.10
C GLU A 148 -7.31 33.35 12.77
N LYS A 149 -6.17 34.05 12.73
CA LYS A 149 -5.27 34.14 11.58
C LYS A 149 -4.08 33.19 11.68
N LEU A 150 -4.07 32.31 12.69
CA LEU A 150 -3.06 31.28 12.95
C LEU A 150 -1.67 31.80 13.36
N TYR A 151 -1.60 33.01 13.94
CA TYR A 151 -0.39 33.56 14.55
C TYR A 151 -0.26 33.22 16.04
#